data_AF-A0A1M5X8P0-F1
#
_entry.id   AF-A0A1M5X8P0-F1
#
_cell.length_a   1.000
_cell.length_b   1.000
_cell.length_c   1.000
_cell.angle_alpha   90.00
_cell.angle_beta   90.00
_cell.angle_gamma   90.00
#
_symmetry.space_group_name_H-M   'P 1'
#
loop_
_entity.id
_entity.type
_entity.pdbx_description
1 polymer ?
#
loop_
_entity_poly.entity_id
_entity_poly.type
_entity_poly.pdbx_seq_one_letter_code
_entity_poly.pdbx_strand_id
1 'polypeptide(L)' 'MKDSFKLTLCQQGCCPTVEINTDTNQVIITDDLGGKVSLTTDQFKILLERCANVNGE' A
#
# COMPACT_ATOMS: atom_id res chain seq x y z
N MET A 1 -15.79 -8.14 -13.09
CA MET A 1 -15.66 -8.47 -11.65
C MET A 1 -14.91 -7.32 -11.03
N LYS A 2 -15.29 -6.85 -9.84
CA LYS A 2 -14.50 -5.81 -9.16
C LYS A 2 -13.28 -6.49 -8.55
N ASP A 3 -12.13 -6.36 -9.17
CA ASP A 3 -10.89 -6.99 -8.74
C ASP A 3 -10.17 -6.04 -7.77
N SER A 4 -10.61 -6.10 -6.51
CA SER A 4 -9.95 -5.41 -5.39
C SER A 4 -9.29 -6.38 -4.43
N PHE A 5 -8.03 -6.12 -4.10
CA PHE A 5 -7.24 -6.91 -3.16
C PHE A 5 -6.97 -6.08 -1.89
N LYS A 6 -7.03 -6.74 -0.73
CA LYS A 6 -6.76 -6.12 0.56
C LYS A 6 -5.68 -6.90 1.29
N LEU A 7 -4.65 -6.20 1.76
CA LEU A 7 -3.53 -6.76 2.50
C LEU A 7 -3.27 -5.93 3.75
N THR A 8 -3.02 -6.59 4.88
CA THR A 8 -2.58 -5.92 6.11
C THR A 8 -1.10 -6.22 6.34
N LEU A 9 -0.32 -5.16 6.53
CA LEU A 9 1.13 -5.23 6.68
C LEU A 9 1.49 -5.02 8.15
N CYS A 10 1.40 -6.07 8.97
CA CYS A 10 1.77 -5.96 10.38
C CYS A 10 3.30 -6.11 10.58
N GLN A 11 3.93 -5.06 11.11
CA GLN A 11 5.32 -5.10 11.59
C GLN A 11 5.46 -4.31 12.89
N GLN A 12 6.11 -4.93 13.89
CA GLN A 12 6.53 -4.31 15.16
C GLN A 12 5.50 -3.37 15.83
N GLY A 13 4.20 -3.69 15.76
CA GLY A 13 3.14 -2.93 16.42
C GLY A 13 2.38 -1.94 15.53
N CYS A 14 2.83 -1.69 14.29
CA CYS A 14 2.03 -1.03 13.26
C CYS A 14 1.44 -2.08 12.31
N CYS A 15 0.18 -1.89 11.92
CA CYS A 15 -0.58 -2.77 11.02
C CYS A 15 -1.32 -1.95 9.96
N PRO A 16 -0.61 -1.20 9.10
CA PRO A 16 -1.25 -0.51 7.99
C PRO A 16 -1.96 -1.49 7.06
N THR A 17 -3.03 -1.01 6.46
CA THR A 17 -3.85 -1.75 5.51
C THR A 17 -3.69 -1.16 4.12
N VAL A 18 -3.43 -2.01 3.14
CA VAL A 18 -3.31 -1.66 1.73
C VAL A 18 -4.49 -2.24 0.97
N GLU A 19 -5.25 -1.38 0.30
CA GLU A 19 -6.37 -1.75 -0.57
C GLU A 19 -6.01 -1.38 -2.01
N ILE A 20 -5.95 -2.37 -2.90
CA ILE A 20 -5.60 -2.22 -4.31
C ILE A 20 -6.86 -2.45 -5.12
N ASN A 21 -7.33 -1.44 -5.84
CA ASN A 21 -8.42 -1.52 -6.78
C ASN A 21 -7.88 -1.40 -8.20
N THR A 22 -7.87 -2.52 -8.92
CA THR A 22 -7.31 -2.59 -10.27
C THR A 22 -8.23 -1.93 -11.31
N ASP A 23 -9.54 -1.94 -11.10
CA ASP A 23 -10.51 -1.30 -11.99
C ASP A 23 -10.37 0.22 -12.01
N THR A 24 -10.12 0.82 -10.84
CA THR A 24 -9.98 2.28 -10.71
C THR A 24 -8.53 2.75 -10.70
N ASN A 25 -7.57 1.85 -10.92
CA ASN A 25 -6.13 2.10 -10.84
C ASN A 25 -5.72 2.83 -9.54
N GLN A 26 -6.31 2.43 -8.41
CA GLN A 26 -6.15 3.11 -7.13
C GLN A 26 -5.60 2.17 -6.07
N VAL A 27 -4.64 2.66 -5.29
CA VAL A 27 -4.12 2.01 -4.10
C VAL A 27 -4.35 2.92 -2.91
N ILE A 28 -4.98 2.41 -1.86
CA ILE A 28 -5.23 3.14 -0.61
C ILE A 28 -4.42 2.49 0.49
N ILE A 29 -3.59 3.27 1.17
CA ILE A 29 -2.85 2.83 2.36
C ILE A 29 -3.49 3.54 3.55
N THR A 30 -3.95 2.76 4.52
CA THR A 30 -4.54 3.25 5.77
C THR A 30 -3.63 2.86 6.93
N ASP A 31 -3.20 3.83 7.74
CA ASP A 31 -2.44 3.56 8.97
C ASP A 31 -3.34 3.08 10.12
N ASP A 32 -2.72 2.72 11.24
CA ASP A 32 -3.38 2.18 12.44
C ASP A 32 -4.23 3.22 13.17
N LEU A 33 -4.00 4.51 12.93
CA LEU A 33 -4.75 5.64 13.49
C LEU A 33 -5.88 6.10 12.56
N GLY A 34 -6.02 5.46 11.39
CA GLY A 34 -7.05 5.75 10.39
C GLY A 34 -6.67 6.85 9.39
N GLY A 35 -5.43 7.33 9.41
CA GLY A 35 -4.88 8.21 8.37
C GLY A 35 -4.76 7.46 7.04
N LYS A 36 -5.03 8.15 5.92
CA LYS A 36 -5.13 7.53 4.60
C LYS A 36 -4.35 8.29 3.55
N VAL A 37 -3.67 7.54 2.69
CA VAL A 37 -3.05 8.03 1.46
C VAL A 37 -3.64 7.27 0.27
N SER A 38 -3.94 7.99 -0.80
CA SER A 38 -4.38 7.42 -2.07
C SER A 38 -3.30 7.61 -3.12
N LEU A 39 -2.99 6.54 -3.83
CA LEU A 39 -1.95 6.47 -4.87
C LEU A 39 -2.54 5.84 -6.13
N THR A 40 -1.88 6.06 -7.25
CA THR A 40 -2.06 5.19 -8.42
C THR A 40 -1.21 3.93 -8.29
N THR A 41 -1.52 2.90 -9.09
CA THR A 41 -0.70 1.67 -9.11
C THR A 41 0.76 1.96 -9.48
N ASP A 42 1.02 2.91 -10.39
CA ASP A 42 2.39 3.30 -10.76
C ASP A 42 3.14 3.99 -9.62
N GLN A 43 2.47 4.89 -8.89
CA GLN A 43 3.05 5.52 -7.71
C GLN A 43 3.38 4.49 -6.62
N PHE A 44 2.49 3.50 -6.45
CA PHE A 44 2.71 2.42 -5.49
C PHE A 44 3.90 1.53 -5.87
N LYS A 45 4.09 1.22 -7.17
CA LYS A 45 5.29 0.49 -7.65
C LYS A 45 6.58 1.23 -7.32
N ILE A 46 6.64 2.54 -7.60
CA ILE A 46 7.82 3.36 -7.28
C ILE A 46 8.11 3.34 -5.77
N LEU A 47 7.07 3.38 -4.94
CA LEU A 47 7.19 3.29 -3.48
C LEU A 47 7.78 1.95 -3.04
N LEU A 48 7.30 0.85 -3.61
CA LEU A 48 7.83 -0.50 -3.34
C LEU A 48 9.30 -0.64 -3.77
N GLU A 49 9.65 -0.15 -4.97
CA GLU A 49 11.02 -0.18 -5.47
C GLU A 49 11.96 0.62 -4.56
N ARG A 50 11.53 1.78 -4.07
CA ARG A 50 12.31 2.56 -3.11
C ARG A 50 12.46 1.84 -1.77
N CYS A 51 11.38 1.28 -1.24
CA CYS A 51 11.41 0.59 0.04
C CYS A 51 12.28 -0.68 0.02
N ALA A 52 12.26 -1.43 -1.09
CA ALA A 52 13.12 -2.58 -1.29
C ALA A 52 14.62 -2.21 -1.33
N ASN A 53 14.95 -1.04 -1.90
CA ASN A 53 16.33 -0.54 -1.97
C ASN A 53 16.83 0.13 -0.67
N VAL A 54 15.95 0.42 0.29
CA VAL A 54 16.34 1.00 1.59
C VAL A 54 16.83 -0.06 2.59
N ASN A 55 16.56 -1.36 2.35
CA ASN A 55 17.07 -2.46 3.20
C ASN A 55 18.44 -3.00 2.74
N GLY A 56 19.24 -2.17 2.05
CA GLY A 56 20.54 -2.52 1.48
C GLY A 56 21.75 -1.89 2.19
N GLU A 57 21.63 -1.55 3.48
CA GLU A 57 22.74 -1.13 4.36
C GLU A 57 22.74 -1.92 5.67
#